data_AF-A0A0D0DYM3-F1
#
_entry.id   AF-A0A0D0DYM3-F1
#
_cell.length_a   1.000
_cell.length_b   1.000
_cell.length_c   1.000
_cell.angle_alpha   90.00
_cell.angle_beta   90.00
_cell.angle_gamma   90.00
#
_symmetry.space_group_name_H-M   'P 1'
#
loop_
_entity.id
_entity.type
_entity.pdbx_description
1 polymer ?
#
loop_
_entity_poly.entity_id
_entity_poly.type
_entity_poly.pdbx_seq_one_letter_code
_entity_poly.pdbx_strand_id
1 'polypeptide(L)' 'KKYNKFHITVRFMCNATGTEKCPIFHVGESKQPCCFSKRSPANCGFWHCNNETAWMTSVIFE' A
#
# COMPACT_ATOMS: atom_id res chain seq x y z
N LYS A 1 -25.30 12.54 -3.94
CA LYS A 1 -24.15 12.31 -4.86
C LYS A 1 -23.12 11.50 -4.09
N LYS A 2 -22.87 10.23 -4.46
CA LYS A 2 -21.91 9.37 -3.73
C LYS A 2 -20.51 9.91 -4.03
N TYR A 3 -19.82 10.44 -3.02
CA TYR A 3 -18.41 10.81 -3.18
C TYR A 3 -17.63 9.52 -3.43
N ASN A 4 -16.84 9.50 -4.50
CA ASN A 4 -15.93 8.40 -4.75
C ASN A 4 -14.83 8.47 -3.68
N LYS A 5 -14.94 7.61 -2.66
CA LYS A 5 -13.96 7.58 -1.57
C LYS A 5 -12.73 6.86 -2.08
N PHE A 6 -11.73 7.64 -2.45
CA PHE A 6 -10.40 7.11 -2.69
C PHE A 6 -9.79 6.65 -1.36
N HIS A 7 -9.36 5.40 -1.30
CA HIS A 7 -8.71 4.82 -0.12
C HIS A 7 -7.29 4.35 -0.46
N ILE A 8 -6.37 4.61 0.46
CA ILE A 8 -5.05 3.99 0.51
C ILE A 8 -4.89 3.47 1.94
N THR A 9 -4.51 2.20 2.08
CA THR A 9 -4.12 1.64 3.37
C THR A 9 -2.60 1.65 3.49
N VAL A 10 -2.10 2.08 4.64
CA VAL A 10 -0.66 2.12 4.93
C VAL A 10 -0.41 1.29 6.18
N ARG A 11 0.45 0.28 6.06
CA ARG A 11 0.82 -0.62 7.15
C ARG A 11 2.17 -0.21 7.70
N PHE A 12 2.19 0.00 9.01
CA PHE A 12 3.39 0.17 9.82
C PHE A 12 3.60 -1.10 10.63
N MET A 13 4.83 -1.59 10.68
CA MET A 13 5.16 -2.79 11.42
C MET A 13 6.53 -2.63 12.08
N CYS A 14 6.56 -2.92 13.38
CA CYS A 14 7.78 -2.94 14.18
C CYS A 14 7.66 -3.99 15.29
N ASN A 15 8.80 -4.42 15.83
CA ASN A 15 8.83 -5.26 17.02
C ASN A 15 8.39 -4.48 18.27
N ALA A 16 8.15 -5.17 19.39
CA ALA A 16 7.62 -4.55 20.62
C ALA A 16 8.54 -3.44 21.18
N THR A 17 9.84 -3.54 20.95
CA THR A 17 10.84 -2.55 21.38
C THR A 17 11.05 -1.41 20.37
N GLY A 18 10.49 -1.53 19.16
CA GLY A 18 10.66 -0.56 18.07
C GLY A 18 12.06 -0.49 17.45
N THR A 19 12.95 -1.42 17.80
CA THR A 19 14.32 -1.48 17.26
C THR A 19 14.36 -2.02 15.84
N GLU A 20 13.46 -2.95 15.52
CA GLU A 20 13.29 -3.50 14.19
C GLU A 20 12.03 -2.93 13.56
N LYS A 21 12.18 -2.30 12.40
CA LYS A 21 11.09 -1.67 11.66
C LYS A 21 11.06 -2.24 10.26
N CYS A 22 9.90 -2.74 9.84
CA CYS A 22 9.70 -3.13 8.45
C CYS A 22 9.49 -1.89 7.58
N PRO A 23 9.81 -1.96 6.28
CA PRO A 23 9.45 -0.92 5.34
C PRO A 23 7.93 -0.66 5.35
N ILE A 24 7.55 0.60 5.14
CA ILE A 24 6.15 1.00 5.06
C ILE A 24 5.52 0.33 3.82
N PHE A 25 4.40 -0.34 4.05
CA PHE A 25 3.71 -1.08 3.02
C PHE A 25 2.40 -0.40 2.64
N HIS A 26 2.19 -0.18 1.33
CA HIS A 26 1.06 0.55 0.80
C HIS A 26 0.11 -0.41 0.07
N VAL A 27 -1.19 -0.24 0.29
CA VAL A 27 -2.24 -0.94 -0.46
C VAL A 27 -3.18 0.08 -1.06
N GLY A 28 -3.33 0.02 -2.38
CA GLY A 28 -4.28 0.86 -3.11
C GLY A 28 -5.20 0.03 -4.00
N GLU A 29 -6.11 0.71 -4.69
CA GLU A 29 -6.99 0.04 -5.66
C GLU A 29 -6.25 -0.28 -6.96
N SER A 30 -5.48 0.68 -7.45
CA SER A 30 -4.76 0.56 -8.72
C SER A 30 -3.40 -0.13 -8.54
N LYS A 31 -3.11 -1.06 -9.45
CA LYS A 31 -1.79 -1.67 -9.60
C LYS A 31 -0.71 -0.67 -9.98
N GLN A 32 -1.07 0.33 -10.80
CA GLN A 32 -0.15 1.38 -11.23
C GLN A 32 -0.84 2.75 -11.17
N PRO A 33 -0.76 3.44 -10.03
CA PRO A 33 -1.31 4.78 -9.89
C PRO A 33 -0.69 5.77 -10.89
N CYS A 34 -1.52 6.64 -11.47
CA CYS A 34 -1.09 7.59 -12.50
C CYS A 34 -0.02 8.59 -12.02
N CYS A 35 0.05 8.85 -10.71
CA CYS A 35 1.03 9.76 -10.11
C CYS A 35 2.49 9.30 -10.28
N PHE A 36 2.74 8.03 -10.62
CA PHE A 36 4.10 7.51 -10.85
C PHE A 36 4.61 7.72 -12.27
N SER A 37 3.91 8.50 -13.12
CA SER A 37 4.39 8.90 -14.45
C SER A 37 4.94 7.73 -15.29
N LYS A 38 4.19 6.63 -15.36
CA LYS A 38 4.52 5.36 -16.04
C LYS A 38 5.63 4.51 -15.38
N ARG A 39 6.19 4.94 -14.27
CA ARG A 39 7.06 4.10 -13.43
C ARG A 39 6.20 3.21 -12.55
N SER A 40 6.73 2.05 -12.16
CA SER A 40 6.08 1.24 -11.13
C SER A 40 6.31 1.88 -9.75
N PRO A 41 5.45 1.63 -8.76
CA PRO A 41 5.71 2.04 -7.37
C PRO A 41 7.06 1.50 -6.87
N ALA A 42 7.41 0.26 -7.24
CA ALA A 42 8.68 -0.37 -6.90
C ALA A 42 9.89 0.40 -7.46
N ASN A 43 9.81 0.91 -8.70
CA ASN A 43 10.86 1.75 -9.28
C ASN A 43 11.03 3.09 -8.54
N CYS A 44 10.03 3.50 -7.77
CA CYS A 44 10.05 4.70 -6.94
C CYS A 44 10.38 4.39 -5.46
N GLY A 45 10.75 3.13 -5.15
CA GLY A 45 11.10 2.70 -3.79
C GLY A 45 9.91 2.37 -2.88
N PHE A 46 8.70 2.31 -3.43
CA PHE A 46 7.50 2.00 -2.65
C PHE A 46 7.19 0.51 -2.72
N TRP A 47 7.01 -0.10 -1.55
CA TRP A 47 6.39 -1.41 -1.45
C TRP A 47 4.87 -1.23 -1.53
N HIS A 48 4.28 -1.65 -2.66
CA HIS A 48 2.88 -1.43 -2.99
C HIS A 48 2.20 -2.71 -3.48
N CYS A 49 1.02 -3.01 -2.93
CA CYS A 49 0.10 -4.02 -3.44
C CYS A 49 -1.24 -3.39 -3.81
N ASN A 50 -2.06 -4.12 -4.57
CA ASN A 50 -3.36 -3.63 -4.97
C ASN A 50 -4.47 -4.68 -4.88
N ASN A 51 -5.66 -4.24 -4.48
CA ASN A 51 -6.91 -5.01 -4.54
C ASN A 51 -8.10 -4.04 -4.69
N GLU A 52 -9.27 -4.52 -5.11
CA GLU A 52 -10.43 -3.67 -5.44
C GLU A 52 -10.90 -2.76 -4.30
N THR A 53 -10.61 -3.13 -3.06
CA THR A 53 -11.12 -2.43 -1.88
C THR A 53 -10.08 -1.51 -1.24
N ALA A 54 -8.80 -1.66 -1.62
CA ALA A 54 -7.63 -1.05 -0.99
C ALA A 54 -7.46 -1.41 0.51
N TRP A 55 -7.92 -2.58 0.95
CA TRP A 55 -7.80 -3.06 2.33
C TRP A 55 -6.67 -4.08 2.52
N MET A 56 -6.21 -4.24 3.75
CA MET A 56 -5.38 -5.37 4.15
C MET A 56 -6.20 -6.67 4.10
N THR A 57 -5.80 -7.62 3.26
CA THR A 57 -6.39 -8.96 3.18
C THR A 57 -5.42 -10.02 3.73
N SER A 58 -5.93 -11.20 4.09
CA SER A 58 -5.10 -12.33 4.52
C SER A 58 -4.03 -12.71 3.48
N VAL A 59 -4.36 -12.61 2.18
CA VAL A 59 -3.43 -12.86 1.06
C VAL A 59 -2.21 -11.92 1.06
N ILE A 60 -2.34 -10.73 1.67
CA ILE A 60 -1.24 -9.77 1.80
C ILE A 60 -0.35 -10.10 3.02
N PHE A 61 -0.85 -10.93 3.94
CA PHE A 61 -0.22 -11.23 5.23
C PHE A 61 0.38 -12.65 5.31
N GLU A 62 -0.03 -13.57 4.42
CA GLU A 62 0.60 -14.88 4.18
C GLU A 62 1.92 -14.76 3.41
#